data_AF-A0AA39HHU2-F1
#
_entry.id   AF-A0AA39HHU2-F1
#
_cell.length_a   1.000
_cell.length_b   1.000
_cell.length_c   1.000
_cell.angle_alpha   90.00
_cell.angle_beta   90.00
_cell.angle_gamma   90.00
#
_symmetry.space_group_name_H-M   'P 1'
#
loop_
_entity.id
_entity.type
_entity.pdbx_description
1 polymer ?
#
loop_
_entity_poly.entity_id
_entity_poly.type
_entity_poly.pdbx_seq_one_letter_code
_entity_poly.pdbx_strand_id
1 'polypeptide(L)'
;MKLLFALLFVSALVASSEAGFFCNICLQAVGLLEKEFKENGGVIEKDANKICDKITFKEEALDSICHQILDGQIEKIEQFLKDGKDAEHICKTIGVGKFHPCS
;
A
#
# COMPACT_ATOMS: atom_id res chain seq x y z
N MET A 1 14.59 -38.47 1.94
CA MET A 1 14.99 -37.37 2.84
C MET A 1 15.73 -36.21 2.13
N LYS A 2 15.91 -36.21 0.80
CA LYS A 2 16.60 -35.14 0.05
C LYS A 2 15.65 -34.00 -0.40
N LEU A 3 14.35 -34.29 -0.53
CA LEU A 3 13.32 -33.36 -1.01
C LEU A 3 12.77 -32.43 0.08
N LEU A 4 12.84 -32.84 1.36
CA LEU A 4 12.35 -32.03 2.48
C LEU A 4 13.24 -30.81 2.77
N PHE A 5 14.55 -30.92 2.53
CA PHE A 5 15.50 -29.81 2.69
C PHE A 5 15.38 -28.76 1.58
N ALA A 6 14.96 -29.17 0.37
CA ALA A 6 14.73 -28.24 -0.73
C ALA A 6 13.48 -27.38 -0.49
N LEU A 7 12.44 -27.93 0.13
CA LEU A 7 11.18 -27.23 0.44
C LEU A 7 11.35 -26.13 1.50
N LEU A 8 12.20 -26.34 2.51
CA LEU A 8 12.46 -25.36 3.58
C LEU A 8 13.20 -24.10 3.10
N PHE A 9 14.04 -24.22 2.06
CA PHE A 9 14.79 -23.08 1.51
C PHE A 9 13.93 -22.14 0.67
N VAL A 10 12.87 -22.67 0.03
CA VAL A 10 11.96 -21.86 -0.80
C VAL A 10 11.02 -21.01 0.07
N SER A 11 10.61 -21.51 1.24
CA SER A 11 9.69 -20.79 2.14
C SER A 11 10.27 -19.50 2.72
N ALA A 12 11.59 -19.43 2.94
CA ALA A 12 12.24 -18.24 3.49
C ALA A 12 12.39 -17.10 2.46
N LEU A 13 12.33 -17.40 1.16
CA LEU A 13 12.44 -16.40 0.09
C LEU A 13 11.11 -15.65 -0.14
N VAL A 14 9.98 -16.34 0.03
CA VAL A 14 8.63 -15.79 -0.19
C VAL A 14 8.29 -14.69 0.83
N ALA A 15 8.63 -14.88 2.11
CA ALA A 15 8.31 -13.92 3.17
C ALA A 15 8.98 -12.55 2.98
N SER A 16 10.15 -12.50 2.33
CA SER A 16 10.89 -11.27 2.04
C SER A 16 10.33 -10.50 0.84
N SER A 17 9.69 -11.19 -0.10
CA SER A 17 9.14 -10.58 -1.33
C SER A 17 7.79 -9.92 -1.13
N GLU A 18 6.99 -10.38 -0.17
CA GLU A 18 5.64 -9.88 0.07
C GLU A 18 5.65 -8.45 0.62
N ALA A 19 6.53 -8.14 1.58
CA ALA A 19 6.66 -6.79 2.16
C ALA A 19 7.01 -5.72 1.10
N GLY A 20 7.97 -6.02 0.21
CA GLY A 20 8.35 -5.09 -0.87
C GLY A 20 7.20 -4.78 -1.84
N PHE A 21 6.33 -5.77 -2.07
CA PHE A 21 5.16 -5.62 -2.93
C PHE A 21 4.10 -4.71 -2.30
N PHE A 22 3.75 -4.93 -1.03
CA PHE A 22 2.81 -4.09 -0.30
C PHE A 22 3.31 -2.64 -0.14
N CYS A 23 4.62 -2.44 0.07
CA CYS A 23 5.22 -1.10 0.11
C CYS A 23 4.97 -0.35 -1.18
N ASN A 24 5.23 -1.01 -2.31
CA ASN A 24 5.13 -0.38 -3.61
C ASN A 24 3.70 0.06 -3.93
N ILE A 25 2.71 -0.79 -3.65
CA ILE A 25 1.29 -0.44 -3.82
C ILE A 25 0.91 0.73 -2.92
N CYS A 26 1.31 0.72 -1.65
CA CYS A 26 1.04 1.83 -0.75
C CYS A 26 1.65 3.14 -1.25
N LEU A 27 2.93 3.13 -1.62
CA LEU A 27 3.64 4.31 -2.12
C LEU A 27 2.97 4.88 -3.38
N GLN A 28 2.55 4.02 -4.30
CA GLN A 28 1.81 4.46 -5.49
C GLN A 28 0.45 5.07 -5.12
N ALA A 29 -0.29 4.44 -4.21
CA ALA A 29 -1.58 4.92 -3.76
C ALA A 29 -1.49 6.28 -3.08
N VAL A 30 -0.62 6.40 -2.08
CA VAL A 30 -0.41 7.66 -1.37
C VAL A 30 0.17 8.72 -2.30
N GLY A 31 1.03 8.35 -3.26
CA GLY A 31 1.53 9.29 -4.27
C GLY A 31 0.42 9.87 -5.17
N LEU A 32 -0.56 9.06 -5.55
CA LEU A 32 -1.75 9.54 -6.29
C LEU A 32 -2.61 10.47 -5.42
N LEU A 33 -2.81 10.11 -4.16
CA LEU A 33 -3.54 10.91 -3.18
C LEU A 33 -2.83 12.23 -2.87
N GLU A 34 -1.51 12.23 -2.73
CA GLU A 34 -0.69 13.43 -2.52
C GLU A 34 -0.78 14.37 -3.72
N LYS A 35 -0.71 13.82 -4.93
CA LYS A 35 -0.87 14.61 -6.15
C LYS A 35 -2.25 15.26 -6.19
N GLU A 36 -3.29 14.49 -5.93
CA GLU A 36 -4.65 14.99 -5.89
C GLU A 36 -4.85 16.04 -4.80
N PHE A 37 -4.34 15.79 -3.60
CA PHE A 37 -4.38 16.72 -2.48
C PHE A 37 -3.76 18.07 -2.87
N LYS A 38 -2.64 18.07 -3.59
CA LYS A 38 -2.00 19.30 -4.10
C LYS A 38 -2.81 19.96 -5.21
N GLU A 39 -3.40 19.19 -6.13
CA GLU A 39 -4.21 19.70 -7.25
C GLU A 39 -5.57 20.27 -6.80
N ASN A 40 -6.20 19.66 -5.78
CA ASN A 40 -7.53 20.00 -5.26
C ASN A 40 -7.51 20.99 -4.08
N GLY A 41 -6.35 21.57 -3.74
CA GLY A 41 -6.26 22.59 -2.69
C GLY A 41 -6.34 22.05 -1.25
N GLY A 42 -5.92 20.81 -1.03
CA GLY A 42 -5.78 20.22 0.31
C GLY A 42 -6.92 19.30 0.73
N VAL A 43 -7.66 18.74 -0.23
CA VAL A 43 -8.77 17.80 -0.01
C VAL A 43 -8.61 16.62 -0.97
N ILE A 44 -8.88 15.41 -0.48
CA ILE A 44 -8.95 14.20 -1.30
C ILE A 44 -10.41 13.96 -1.66
N GLU A 45 -10.74 13.93 -2.95
CA GLU A 45 -12.10 13.70 -3.45
C GLU A 45 -12.29 12.28 -4.00
N LYS A 46 -11.21 11.63 -4.44
CA LYS A 46 -11.24 10.26 -4.92
C LYS A 46 -11.34 9.27 -3.75
N ASP A 47 -12.24 8.32 -3.94
CA ASP A 47 -12.39 7.16 -3.09
C ASP A 47 -11.31 6.11 -3.38
N ALA A 48 -11.12 5.21 -2.41
CA ALA A 48 -10.10 4.15 -2.44
C ALA A 48 -10.19 3.30 -3.72
N ASN A 49 -11.41 3.06 -4.20
CA ASN A 49 -11.67 2.22 -5.37
C ASN A 49 -11.03 2.78 -6.65
N LYS A 50 -11.20 4.09 -6.90
CA LYS A 50 -10.61 4.73 -8.09
C LYS A 50 -9.09 4.83 -8.04
N ILE A 51 -8.54 4.95 -6.83
CA ILE A 51 -7.09 4.96 -6.62
C ILE A 51 -6.55 3.56 -6.89
N CYS A 52 -7.19 2.53 -6.33
CA CYS A 52 -6.82 1.14 -6.49
C CYS A 52 -6.92 0.68 -7.94
N ASP A 53 -8.05 0.89 -8.61
CA ASP A 53 -8.25 0.59 -10.03
C ASP A 53 -7.10 1.11 -10.92
N LYS A 54 -6.57 2.31 -10.61
CA LYS A 54 -5.48 2.94 -11.37
C LYS A 54 -4.12 2.29 -11.15
N ILE A 55 -3.85 1.80 -9.94
CA ILE A 55 -2.56 1.20 -9.56
C ILE A 55 -2.53 -0.25 -9.99
N THR A 56 -3.66 -0.94 -9.80
CA THR A 56 -3.81 -2.38 -9.96
C THR A 56 -4.16 -2.75 -11.39
N PHE A 57 -4.47 -1.76 -12.23
CA PHE A 57 -4.97 -1.96 -13.60
C PHE A 57 -6.21 -2.88 -13.64
N LYS A 58 -7.00 -2.89 -12.56
CA LYS A 58 -8.16 -3.79 -12.34
C LYS A 58 -7.82 -5.27 -12.21
N GLU A 59 -6.57 -5.59 -11.88
CA GLU A 59 -6.19 -6.95 -11.49
C GLU A 59 -6.78 -7.26 -10.11
N GLU A 60 -7.76 -8.17 -10.03
CA GLU A 60 -8.51 -8.47 -8.80
C GLU A 60 -7.62 -8.76 -7.58
N ALA A 61 -6.53 -9.49 -7.79
CA ALA A 61 -5.60 -9.84 -6.70
C ALA A 61 -4.91 -8.60 -6.10
N LEU A 62 -4.56 -7.64 -6.94
CA LEU A 62 -3.88 -6.41 -6.52
C LEU A 62 -4.87 -5.39 -5.99
N ASP A 63 -6.07 -5.39 -6.55
CA ASP A 63 -7.19 -4.56 -6.13
C ASP A 63 -7.58 -4.84 -4.68
N SER A 64 -7.76 -6.12 -4.33
CA SER A 64 -8.04 -6.52 -2.96
C SER A 64 -6.96 -6.06 -1.98
N ILE A 65 -5.68 -6.16 -2.38
CA ILE A 65 -4.54 -5.70 -1.57
C ILE A 65 -4.57 -4.18 -1.38
N CYS A 66 -4.80 -3.44 -2.47
CA CYS A 66 -4.86 -1.98 -2.40
C CYS A 66 -6.03 -1.52 -1.53
N HIS A 67 -7.20 -2.16 -1.65
CA HIS A 67 -8.34 -1.90 -0.79
C HIS A 67 -8.04 -2.20 0.66
N GLN A 68 -7.35 -3.30 0.96
CA GLN A 68 -6.89 -3.57 2.32
C GLN A 68 -6.03 -2.41 2.87
N ILE A 69 -5.23 -1.75 2.03
CA ILE A 69 -4.37 -0.60 2.40
C ILE A 69 -5.15 0.71 2.55
N LEU A 70 -6.10 1.00 1.68
CA LEU A 70 -6.74 2.31 1.61
C LEU A 70 -8.10 2.37 2.31
N ASP A 71 -8.81 1.26 2.42
CA ASP A 71 -10.15 1.23 3.01
C ASP A 71 -10.09 1.65 4.49
N GLY A 72 -10.82 2.72 4.82
CA GLY A 72 -10.78 3.33 6.15
C GLY A 72 -9.49 4.11 6.49
N GLN A 73 -8.52 4.22 5.57
CA GLN A 73 -7.28 4.97 5.80
C GLN A 73 -7.25 6.33 5.07
N ILE A 74 -8.13 6.58 4.11
CA ILE A 74 -8.12 7.83 3.31
C ILE A 74 -8.17 9.09 4.19
N GLU A 75 -9.07 9.14 5.18
CA GLU A 75 -9.15 10.30 6.09
C GLU A 75 -7.84 10.51 6.86
N LYS A 76 -7.19 9.42 7.27
CA LYS A 76 -5.92 9.44 7.98
C LYS A 76 -4.76 9.86 7.07
N ILE A 77 -4.76 9.40 5.82
CA ILE A 77 -3.81 9.81 4.78
C ILE A 77 -3.96 11.30 4.52
N GLU A 78 -5.19 11.80 4.39
CA GLU A 78 -5.45 13.24 4.22
C GLU A 78 -4.92 14.05 5.40
N GLN A 79 -5.13 13.59 6.64
CA GLN A 79 -4.56 14.24 7.83
C GLN A 79 -3.03 14.27 7.78
N PHE A 80 -2.38 13.15 7.43
CA PHE A 80 -0.93 13.12 7.33
C PHE A 80 -0.39 14.03 6.22
N LEU A 81 -1.09 14.14 5.09
CA LEU A 81 -0.74 15.07 4.02
C LEU A 81 -0.89 16.53 4.46
N LYS A 82 -1.93 16.85 5.24
CA LYS A 82 -2.10 18.17 5.89
C LYS A 82 -0.96 18.48 6.87
N ASP A 83 -0.47 17.46 7.57
CA ASP A 83 0.68 17.55 8.48
C ASP A 83 2.03 17.59 7.73
N GLY A 84 2.02 17.56 6.39
CA GLY A 84 3.22 17.62 5.56
C GLY A 84 4.05 16.33 5.56
N LYS A 85 3.43 15.18 5.87
CA LYS A 85 4.10 13.87 5.76
C LYS A 85 4.12 13.42 4.30
N ASP A 86 5.25 12.84 3.90
CA ASP A 86 5.42 12.22 2.58
C ASP A 86 4.87 10.79 2.54
N ALA A 87 4.72 10.26 1.31
CA ALA A 87 4.18 8.93 1.08
C ALA A 87 4.94 7.80 1.80
N GLU A 88 6.26 7.90 1.95
CA GLU A 88 7.04 6.86 2.64
C GLU A 88 6.73 6.85 4.13
N HIS A 89 6.67 8.03 4.75
CA HIS A 89 6.29 8.16 6.16
C HIS A 89 4.85 7.68 6.40
N ILE A 90 3.93 8.04 5.52
CA ILE A 90 2.53 7.63 5.60
C ILE A 90 2.43 6.11 5.50
N CYS A 91 3.04 5.49 4.50
CA CYS A 91 3.05 4.04 4.32
C CYS A 91 3.71 3.30 5.47
N LYS A 92 4.78 3.84 6.06
CA LYS A 92 5.35 3.30 7.31
C LYS A 92 4.44 3.48 8.54
N THR A 93 3.38 4.27 8.43
CA THR A 93 2.49 4.53 9.56
C THR A 93 1.14 3.82 9.41
N ILE A 94 0.65 3.68 8.18
CA ILE A 94 -0.55 2.93 7.86
C ILE A 94 -0.20 1.45 7.63
N GLY A 95 -0.22 0.69 8.73
CA GLY A 95 -0.14 -0.77 8.67
C GLY A 95 -1.53 -1.38 8.59
N VAL A 96 -1.77 -2.28 7.62
CA VAL A 96 -3.00 -3.07 7.57
C VAL A 96 -2.74 -4.38 8.30
N GLY A 97 -3.20 -4.47 9.54
CA GLY A 97 -2.96 -5.66 10.37
C GLY A 97 -1.48 -5.88 10.71
N LYS A 98 -1.03 -7.15 10.73
CA LYS A 98 0.37 -7.53 11.01
C LYS A 98 1.35 -7.23 9.86
N PHE A 99 0.83 -6.74 8.72
CA PHE A 99 1.62 -6.39 7.55
C PHE A 99 1.82 -4.88 7.51
N HIS A 100 3.05 -4.49 7.81
CA HIS A 100 3.49 -3.12 7.67
C HIS A 100 4.06 -2.98 6.25
N PRO A 101 3.51 -2.10 5.41
CA PRO A 101 3.78 -2.16 3.98
C PRO A 101 5.25 -1.85 3.69
N CYS A 102 5.93 -0.99 4.46
CA CYS A 102 7.33 -0.62 4.23
C CYS A 102 8.27 -0.88 5.43
N SER A 103 8.06 -1.96 6.19
CA SER A 103 8.94 -2.40 7.30
C SER A 103 10.04 -3.33 6.85
#